data_AF-A0A662V9K6-F1
#
_entry.id   AF-A0A662V9K6-F1
#
_cell.length_a   1.000
_cell.length_b   1.000
_cell.length_c   1.000
_cell.angle_alpha   90.00
_cell.angle_beta   90.00
_cell.angle_gamma   90.00
#
_symmetry.space_group_name_H-M   'P 1'
#
loop_
_entity.id
_entity.type
_entity.pdbx_description
1 polymer ?
#
loop_
_entity_poly.entity_id
_entity_poly.type
_entity_poly.pdbx_seq_one_letter_code
_entity_poly.pdbx_strand_id
1 'polypeptide(L)' 'MQSNIKKLYGLFLEYPLISTDSRNIIKGSLFFALKGDNFNGNKYAEDALSKGASYAIIDEKQYQKDNRFFLVKDVLESLQ' A
#
# COMPACT_ATOMS: atom_id res chain seq x y z
N MET A 1 -7.67 -10.39 -14.22
CA MET A 1 -7.97 -10.09 -12.80
C MET A 1 -7.18 -10.93 -11.78
N GLN A 2 -6.77 -12.18 -12.05
CA GLN A 2 -5.90 -12.95 -11.13
C GLN A 2 -4.43 -12.44 -11.00
N SER A 3 -4.00 -11.52 -11.87
CA SER A 3 -2.57 -11.11 -11.95
C SER A 3 -2.14 -10.18 -10.81
N ASN A 4 -3.01 -9.32 -10.28
CA ASN A 4 -2.62 -8.32 -9.27
C ASN A 4 -2.44 -8.94 -7.88
N ILE A 5 -3.30 -9.85 -7.47
CA ILE A 5 -3.15 -10.57 -6.19
C ILE A 5 -1.86 -11.40 -6.19
N LYS A 6 -1.55 -12.11 -7.28
CA LYS A 6 -0.29 -12.87 -7.39
C LYS A 6 0.95 -11.97 -7.29
N LYS A 7 0.91 -10.79 -7.91
CA LYS A 7 2.00 -9.81 -7.82
C LYS A 7 2.12 -9.23 -6.42
N LEU A 8 1.00 -8.87 -5.79
CA LEU A 8 0.98 -8.38 -4.41
C LEU A 8 1.51 -9.43 -3.44
N TYR A 9 1.12 -10.69 -3.63
CA TYR A 9 1.65 -11.81 -2.85
C TYR A 9 3.16 -11.97 -3.05
N GLY A 10 3.66 -11.83 -4.28
CA GLY A 10 5.11 -11.80 -4.54
C GLY A 10 5.83 -10.67 -3.78
N LEU A 11 5.24 -9.46 -3.77
CA LEU A 11 5.76 -8.35 -2.98
C LEU A 11 5.73 -8.66 -1.48
N PHE A 12 4.68 -9.30 -0.97
CA PHE A 12 4.60 -9.69 0.43
C PHE A 12 5.66 -10.73 0.81
N LEU A 13 5.97 -11.68 -0.08
CA LEU A 13 7.04 -12.65 0.17
C LEU A 13 8.43 -11.97 0.26
N GLU A 14 8.65 -10.91 -0.52
CA GLU A 14 9.89 -10.12 -0.47
C GLU A 14 9.91 -9.12 0.71
N TYR A 15 8.75 -8.57 1.06
CA TYR A 15 8.54 -7.56 2.10
C TYR A 15 7.40 -8.01 3.04
N PRO A 16 7.66 -8.94 3.98
CA PRO A 16 6.62 -9.56 4.80
C PRO A 16 6.08 -8.64 5.91
N LEU A 17 6.67 -7.47 6.09
CA LEU A 17 6.23 -6.48 7.07
C LEU A 17 5.11 -5.64 6.47
N ILE A 18 4.04 -5.44 7.24
CA ILE A 18 2.88 -4.65 6.83
C ILE A 18 2.73 -3.46 7.77
N SER A 19 2.35 -2.31 7.23
CA SER A 19 1.86 -1.17 8.02
C SER A 19 0.58 -0.61 7.41
N THR A 20 -0.37 -0.22 8.24
CA THR A 20 -1.62 0.47 7.84
C THR A 20 -1.68 1.90 8.37
N ASP A 21 -0.66 2.34 9.12
CA ASP A 21 -0.59 3.66 9.74
C ASP A 21 0.65 4.40 9.25
N SER A 22 0.45 5.42 8.41
CA SER A 22 1.53 6.25 7.85
C SER A 22 2.30 7.05 8.90
N ARG A 23 1.75 7.19 10.11
CA ARG A 23 2.44 7.84 11.24
C ARG A 23 3.52 6.95 11.83
N ASN A 24 3.38 5.62 11.69
CA ASN A 24 4.28 4.61 12.27
C ASN A 24 4.71 3.61 11.20
N ILE A 25 5.54 4.06 10.28
CA ILE A 25 6.06 3.20 9.21
C ILE A 25 7.20 2.34 9.71
N ILE A 26 7.09 1.05 9.41
CA ILE A 26 8.17 0.08 9.59
C ILE A 26 9.02 0.13 8.30
N LYS A 27 10.32 0.39 8.44
CA LYS A 27 11.22 0.42 7.28
C LYS A 27 11.21 -0.95 6.58
N GLY A 28 11.04 -0.93 5.27
CA GLY A 28 10.93 -2.13 4.43
C GLY A 28 9.53 -2.76 4.39
N SER A 29 8.51 -2.13 4.99
CA SER A 29 7.14 -2.67 4.99
C SER A 29 6.35 -2.31 3.74
N LEU A 30 5.26 -3.05 3.51
CA LEU A 30 4.18 -2.70 2.61
C LEU A 30 3.18 -1.82 3.37
N PHE A 31 2.99 -0.60 2.92
CA PHE A 31 1.98 0.30 3.47
C PHE A 31 0.64 0.08 2.78
N PHE A 32 -0.39 -0.35 3.51
CA PHE A 32 -1.74 -0.49 2.99
C PHE A 32 -2.54 0.77 3.29
N ALA A 33 -2.86 1.52 2.23
CA ALA A 33 -3.52 2.81 2.29
C ALA A 33 -5.04 2.68 2.51
N LEU A 34 -5.44 2.15 3.67
CA LEU A 34 -6.85 1.93 4.01
C LEU A 34 -7.65 3.24 3.99
N LYS A 35 -8.91 3.14 3.56
CA LYS A 35 -9.89 4.22 3.58
C LYS A 35 -11.06 3.85 4.48
N GLY A 36 -11.57 4.84 5.21
CA GLY A 36 -12.80 4.76 5.97
C GLY A 36 -13.58 6.07 5.81
N ASP A 37 -14.70 6.22 6.50
CA ASP A 37 -15.63 7.33 6.26
C ASP A 37 -14.99 8.73 6.41
N ASN A 38 -14.03 8.86 7.34
CA ASN A 38 -13.37 10.13 7.65
C ASN A 38 -11.88 10.18 7.28
N PHE A 39 -11.34 9.10 6.72
CA PHE A 39 -9.90 8.97 6.48
C PHE A 39 -9.61 8.32 5.14
N ASN A 40 -8.60 8.82 4.43
CA ASN A 40 -8.16 8.24 3.17
C ASN A 40 -6.64 8.06 3.20
N GLY A 41 -6.20 6.81 3.44
CA GLY A 41 -4.80 6.43 3.48
C GLY A 41 -4.04 6.75 2.19
N ASN A 42 -4.72 6.80 1.04
CA ASN A 42 -4.07 7.05 -0.25
C ASN A 42 -3.38 8.43 -0.28
N LYS A 43 -3.90 9.41 0.48
CA LYS A 43 -3.30 10.74 0.66
C LYS A 43 -1.92 10.70 1.32
N TYR A 44 -1.62 9.65 2.06
CA TYR A 44 -0.39 9.49 2.85
C TYR A 44 0.57 8.46 2.26
N ALA A 45 0.25 7.89 1.09
CA ALA A 45 1.07 6.85 0.46
C ALA A 45 2.50 7.34 0.14
N GLU A 46 2.64 8.58 -0.35
CA GLU A 46 3.96 9.17 -0.62
C GLU A 46 4.78 9.40 0.66
N ASP A 47 4.14 9.88 1.72
CA ASP A 47 4.76 10.07 3.03
C ASP A 47 5.21 8.72 3.61
N ALA A 48 4.38 7.67 3.48
CA ALA A 48 4.73 6.33 3.91
C ALA A 48 5.99 5.78 3.21
N LEU A 49 6.07 5.95 1.89
CA LEU A 49 7.25 5.58 1.10
C LEU A 49 8.48 6.39 1.53
N SER A 50 8.31 7.69 1.77
CA SER A 50 9.40 8.58 2.21
C SER A 50 9.95 8.21 3.59
N LYS A 51 9.09 7.67 4.47
CA LYS A 51 9.45 7.14 5.80
C LYS A 51 10.04 5.73 5.74
N GLY A 52 10.12 5.12 4.56
CA GLY A 52 10.84 3.87 4.34
C GLY A 52 9.97 2.65 4.09
N ALA A 53 8.67 2.79 3.81
CA ALA A 53 7.91 1.70 3.22
C ALA A 53 8.48 1.35 1.84
N SER A 54 8.56 0.06 1.53
CA SER A 54 9.04 -0.42 0.22
C SER A 54 8.02 -0.13 -0.88
N TYR A 55 6.74 -0.37 -0.58
CA TYR A 55 5.63 -0.14 -1.48
C TYR A 55 4.42 0.42 -0.73
N ALA A 56 3.60 1.19 -1.44
CA ALA A 56 2.30 1.66 -0.97
C ALA A 56 1.19 1.02 -1.81
N ILE A 57 0.33 0.26 -1.17
CA ILE A 57 -0.83 -0.40 -1.77
C ILE A 57 -1.99 0.58 -1.72
N ILE A 58 -2.45 1.03 -2.88
CA ILE A 58 -3.45 2.09 -3.06
C ILE A 58 -4.60 1.58 -3.94
N ASP A 59 -5.79 2.15 -3.79
CA ASP A 59 -6.94 1.87 -4.66
C ASP A 59 -7.44 3.07 -5.47
N GLU A 60 -6.80 4.23 -5.30
CA GLU A 60 -7.11 5.46 -6.03
C GLU A 60 -5.96 5.87 -6.96
N LYS A 61 -6.15 5.70 -8.27
CA LYS A 61 -5.12 5.93 -9.31
C LYS A 61 -4.50 7.32 -9.28
N GLN A 62 -5.24 8.34 -8.84
CA GLN A 62 -4.74 9.73 -8.76
C GLN A 62 -3.55 9.90 -7.80
N TYR A 63 -3.37 8.98 -6.85
CA TYR A 63 -2.23 8.99 -5.93
C TYR A 63 -1.04 8.17 -6.44
N GLN A 64 -1.17 7.47 -7.56
CA GLN A 64 -0.10 6.67 -8.15
C GLN A 64 0.94 7.60 -8.80
N LYS A 65 2.09 7.81 -8.15
CA LYS A 65 3.16 8.67 -8.67
C LYS A 65 4.26 7.92 -9.39
N ASP A 66 4.64 6.75 -8.89
CA ASP A 66 5.71 5.93 -9.45
C ASP A 66 5.44 4.42 -9.27
N ASN A 67 6.44 3.59 -9.59
CA ASN A 67 6.36 2.13 -9.54
C ASN A 67 6.26 1.52 -8.13
N ARG A 68 6.54 2.29 -7.07
CA ARG A 68 6.39 1.86 -5.67
C ARG A 68 4.93 1.94 -5.21
N PHE A 69 4.07 2.59 -5.98
CA PHE A 69 2.63 2.61 -5.75
C PHE A 69 1.97 1.45 -6.48
N PHE A 70 1.48 0.49 -5.72
CA PHE A 70 0.82 -0.70 -6.24
C PHE A 70 -0.70 -0.50 -6.23
N LEU A 71 -1.27 -0.29 -7.42
CA LEU A 71 -2.70 -0.04 -7.58
C LEU A 71 -3.51 -1.34 -7.55
N VAL A 72 -4.43 -1.42 -6.60
CA VAL A 72 -5.43 -2.50 -6.45
C VAL A 72 -6.84 -1.96 -6.67
N LYS A 73 -7.81 -2.87 -6.70
CA LYS A 73 -9.23 -2.49 -6.81
C LYS A 73 -9.78 -2.00 -5.48
N ASP A 74 -9.41 -2.67 -4.40
CA ASP A 74 -9.81 -2.36 -3.03
C ASP A 74 -8.67 -2.76 -2.09
N VAL A 75 -8.21 -1.82 -1.25
CA VAL A 75 -7.08 -2.07 -0.35
C VAL A 75 -7.46 -3.02 0.79
N LEU A 76 -8.69 -2.92 1.31
CA LEU A 76 -9.15 -3.76 2.41
C LEU A 76 -9.32 -5.22 1.95
N GLU A 77 -9.95 -5.44 0.80
CA GLU A 77 -10.05 -6.79 0.21
C GLU A 77 -8.67 -7.37 -0.11
N SER A 78 -7.70 -6.54 -0.48
CA SER A 78 -6.34 -7.01 -0.80
C SER A 78 -5.51 -7.36 0.44
N LEU A 79 -5.96 -6.94 1.62
CA LEU A 79 -5.29 -7.19 2.91
C LEU A 79 -5.82 -8.47 3.61
N GLN A 80 -7.05 -8.89 3.31
CA GLN A 80 -7.74 -10.04 3.93
C GLN A 80 -7.45 -11.35 3.21
#